data_AF-A0AAN7PP37-F1
#
_entry.id   AF-A0AAN7PP37-F1
#
_cell.length_a   1.000
_cell.length_b   1.000
_cell.length_c   1.000
_cell.angle_alpha   90.00
_cell.angle_beta   90.00
_cell.angle_gamma   90.00
#
_symmetry.space_group_name_H-M   'P 1'
#
loop_
_entity.id
_entity.type
_entity.pdbx_description
1 polymer ?
#
loop_
_entity_poly.entity_id
_entity_poly.type
_entity_poly.pdbx_seq_one_letter_code
_entity_poly.pdbx_strand_id
1 'polypeptide(L)'
;MDSESEDIFVSDVEYQLRSLSINNFVAIVDEVISNEYIDDGAALCFQVFYRITADSIYKNSFNGDYKDLNVVARCISRLQEVNKFDSILFLSYIISEFVTLPLEIVWWLHKNNVVYFIQYCEVMKLQNVPDSLLKFIKGKKQHALFNHKVIVEDLLEELLRCSCRPRTGIYRLLRSKTWESYSSDVLSNILDQTLQILFQDSVEEVDNFLCYMPNLNGKLPKVILKQFFKIVLTKILLHDVNEFDEYSAYTYQELWSSANINRNLFVVFEEIFAKHCSMEDIVTIMEESDDNINWKYALAAVSACVKVSPSGNKDCKDVASSFLNESFKGGKLKSFLKCLLFIRQGCMETTMKLDYQTWYSLTFGTKSNFKNKYNVTFFKFFMSSLTALIPYESKTYLKIQVDQALDAPLKCNSLIHDYKRLCRSRSQELKRSPSIFVDGGKVSLLHLIEESVRYKTTSRIMRKVVQDENLLGTILPQIVKKKPPFTTIKQILISENYLIDAQISQVQEDPNEKVFDESL
;
A
#
# COMPACT_ATOMS: atom_id res chain seq x y z
N MET A 1 -58.43 -32.44 25.07
CA MET A 1 -58.15 -31.25 25.90
C MET A 1 -57.02 -30.57 25.19
N ASP A 2 -57.40 -29.91 24.09
CA ASP A 2 -56.52 -29.19 23.20
C ASP A 2 -56.45 -27.76 23.72
N SER A 3 -55.27 -27.34 24.16
CA SER A 3 -54.97 -25.94 24.41
C SER A 3 -54.19 -25.43 23.20
N GLU A 4 -54.94 -24.92 22.22
CA GLU A 4 -54.38 -24.05 21.20
C GLU A 4 -53.71 -22.87 21.92
N SER A 5 -52.39 -22.74 21.75
CA SER A 5 -51.68 -21.51 22.04
C SER A 5 -52.22 -20.46 21.08
N GLU A 6 -53.00 -19.51 21.59
CA GLU A 6 -53.38 -18.31 20.85
C GLU A 6 -52.11 -17.49 20.60
N ASP A 7 -51.38 -17.84 19.53
CA ASP A 7 -50.51 -16.91 18.84
C ASP A 7 -51.37 -15.70 18.51
N ILE A 8 -51.08 -14.56 19.13
CA ILE A 8 -51.74 -13.29 18.87
C ILE A 8 -51.71 -13.09 17.35
N PHE A 9 -52.88 -13.25 16.73
CA PHE A 9 -53.04 -13.18 15.28
C PHE A 9 -52.50 -11.83 14.78
N VAL A 10 -51.44 -11.91 13.99
CA VAL A 10 -50.76 -10.79 13.32
C VAL A 10 -51.76 -9.86 12.59
N SER A 11 -52.92 -10.38 12.16
CA SER A 11 -53.95 -9.64 11.42
C SER A 11 -54.77 -8.63 12.25
N ASP A 12 -55.05 -8.89 13.54
CA ASP A 12 -55.77 -7.92 14.39
C ASP A 12 -54.83 -6.83 14.93
N VAL A 13 -53.56 -7.19 15.08
CA VAL A 13 -52.47 -6.31 15.49
C VAL A 13 -52.08 -5.36 14.34
N GLU A 14 -52.15 -5.79 13.07
CA GLU A 14 -51.89 -4.95 11.89
C GLU A 14 -52.79 -3.70 11.79
N TYR A 15 -54.06 -3.77 12.19
CA TYR A 15 -54.97 -2.61 12.14
C TYR A 15 -54.75 -1.66 13.32
N GLN A 16 -54.47 -2.18 14.52
CA GLN A 16 -54.17 -1.36 15.70
C GLN A 16 -52.77 -0.72 15.65
N LEU A 17 -51.78 -1.41 15.09
CA LEU A 17 -50.38 -0.96 14.96
C LEU A 17 -50.21 0.29 14.09
N ARG A 18 -51.09 0.50 13.11
CA ARG A 18 -51.05 1.72 12.26
C ARG A 18 -51.30 3.02 13.04
N SER A 19 -51.87 2.94 14.25
CA SER A 19 -52.22 4.09 15.10
C SER A 19 -51.39 4.20 16.40
N LEU A 20 -50.45 3.28 16.63
CA LEU A 20 -49.78 3.11 17.91
C LEU A 20 -48.74 4.21 18.17
N SER A 21 -48.99 5.10 19.11
CA SER A 21 -47.97 6.08 19.55
C SER A 21 -46.77 5.38 20.20
N ILE A 22 -45.61 6.04 20.23
CA ILE A 22 -44.42 5.50 20.92
C ILE A 22 -44.68 5.25 22.43
N ASN A 23 -45.55 6.05 23.05
CA ASN A 23 -45.95 5.87 24.44
C ASN A 23 -46.80 4.61 24.63
N ASN A 24 -47.68 4.30 23.68
CA ASN A 24 -48.47 3.08 23.71
C ASN A 24 -47.58 1.85 23.49
N PHE A 25 -46.53 1.96 22.67
CA PHE A 25 -45.58 0.86 22.48
C PHE A 25 -44.87 0.48 23.79
N VAL A 26 -44.42 1.46 24.58
CA VAL A 26 -43.81 1.19 25.89
C VAL A 26 -44.78 0.44 26.81
N ALA A 27 -46.04 0.86 26.87
CA ALA A 27 -47.06 0.22 27.69
C ALA A 27 -47.37 -1.22 27.25
N ILE A 28 -47.44 -1.48 25.94
CA ILE A 28 -47.66 -2.85 25.42
C ILE A 28 -46.45 -3.73 25.71
N VAL A 29 -45.22 -3.20 25.66
CA VAL A 29 -44.03 -3.96 26.06
C VAL A 29 -44.09 -4.36 27.54
N ASP A 30 -44.59 -3.49 28.42
CA ASP A 30 -44.79 -3.83 29.84
C ASP A 30 -45.82 -4.96 30.03
N GLU A 31 -46.87 -4.96 29.22
CA GLU A 31 -47.87 -6.03 29.19
C GLU A 31 -47.28 -7.35 28.68
N VAL A 32 -46.52 -7.33 27.58
CA VAL A 32 -45.82 -8.51 27.04
C VAL A 32 -44.86 -9.11 28.08
N ILE A 33 -44.11 -8.26 28.79
CA ILE A 33 -43.21 -8.70 29.86
C ILE A 33 -44.00 -9.41 30.97
N SER A 34 -45.13 -8.84 31.39
CA SER A 34 -45.93 -9.34 32.52
C SER A 34 -46.79 -10.57 32.18
N ASN A 35 -47.05 -10.83 30.90
CA ASN A 35 -47.96 -11.90 30.45
C ASN A 35 -47.23 -13.23 30.25
N GLU A 36 -47.54 -14.25 31.05
CA GLU A 36 -46.91 -15.57 30.98
C GLU A 36 -47.21 -16.36 29.69
N TYR A 37 -48.24 -15.98 28.93
CA TYR A 37 -48.66 -16.67 27.70
C TYR A 37 -47.99 -16.15 26.43
N ILE A 38 -47.20 -15.07 26.52
CA ILE A 38 -46.50 -14.50 25.37
C ILE A 38 -45.02 -14.89 25.45
N ASP A 39 -44.60 -15.73 24.51
CA ASP A 39 -43.24 -16.28 24.47
C ASP A 39 -42.23 -15.33 23.80
N ASP A 40 -42.66 -14.49 22.86
CA ASP A 40 -41.77 -13.60 22.10
C ASP A 40 -42.43 -12.27 21.69
N GLY A 41 -41.67 -11.17 21.82
CA GLY A 41 -42.07 -9.81 21.45
C GLY A 41 -41.40 -9.26 20.18
N ALA A 42 -40.69 -10.08 19.41
CA ALA A 42 -39.92 -9.63 18.24
C ALA A 42 -40.82 -9.03 17.15
N ALA A 43 -41.98 -9.62 16.88
CA ALA A 43 -42.94 -9.13 15.90
C ALA A 43 -43.45 -7.71 16.24
N LEU A 44 -43.77 -7.47 17.51
CA LEU A 44 -44.18 -6.13 17.99
C LEU A 44 -43.07 -5.10 17.81
N CYS A 45 -41.84 -5.46 18.20
CA CYS A 45 -40.67 -4.59 18.04
C CYS A 45 -40.40 -4.29 16.56
N PHE A 46 -40.56 -5.30 15.69
CA PHE A 46 -40.36 -5.16 14.25
C PHE A 46 -41.35 -4.15 13.65
N GLN A 47 -42.63 -4.20 14.02
CA GLN A 47 -43.65 -3.33 13.47
C GLN A 47 -43.40 -1.84 13.80
N VAL A 48 -42.98 -1.55 15.04
CA VAL A 48 -42.62 -0.19 15.44
C VAL A 48 -41.31 0.25 14.77
N PHE A 49 -40.32 -0.63 14.68
CA PHE A 49 -39.07 -0.37 13.97
C PHE A 49 -39.32 -0.08 12.48
N TYR A 50 -40.12 -0.90 11.81
CA TYR A 50 -40.51 -0.74 10.41
C TYR A 50 -41.14 0.62 10.18
N ARG A 51 -42.11 1.03 11.00
CA ARG A 51 -42.75 2.34 10.88
C ARG A 51 -41.77 3.52 10.97
N ILE A 52 -40.78 3.43 11.87
CA ILE A 52 -39.79 4.50 12.06
C ILE A 52 -38.82 4.55 10.87
N THR A 53 -38.47 3.41 10.29
CA THR A 53 -37.33 3.29 9.37
C THR A 53 -37.70 3.10 7.90
N ALA A 54 -38.87 2.54 7.59
CA ALA A 54 -39.28 2.13 6.24
C ALA A 54 -39.16 3.27 5.22
N ASP A 55 -39.69 4.44 5.55
CA ASP A 55 -39.67 5.61 4.66
C ASP A 55 -38.24 6.03 4.29
N SER A 56 -37.32 5.93 5.25
CA SER A 56 -35.92 6.31 5.04
C SER A 56 -35.15 5.22 4.28
N ILE A 57 -35.43 3.95 4.57
CA ILE A 57 -34.85 2.79 3.89
C ILE A 57 -35.28 2.77 2.42
N TYR A 58 -36.58 2.89 2.11
CA TYR A 58 -37.07 2.89 0.72
C TYR A 58 -36.56 4.06 -0.10
N LYS A 59 -36.40 5.25 0.52
CA LYS A 59 -35.85 6.43 -0.15
C LYS A 59 -34.31 6.43 -0.23
N ASN A 60 -33.63 5.42 0.34
CA ASN A 60 -32.18 5.41 0.54
C ASN A 60 -31.66 6.74 1.13
N SER A 61 -32.48 7.38 1.98
CA SER A 61 -32.26 8.75 2.42
C SER A 61 -31.80 8.79 3.87
N PHE A 62 -30.81 9.65 4.14
CA PHE A 62 -30.21 9.81 5.46
C PHE A 62 -30.95 10.83 6.33
N ASN A 63 -32.14 11.28 5.91
CA ASN A 63 -32.86 12.42 6.49
C ASN A 63 -34.09 12.02 7.34
N GLY A 64 -34.19 10.75 7.73
CA GLY A 64 -35.29 10.26 8.57
C GLY A 64 -35.30 10.86 9.98
N ASP A 65 -36.47 11.04 10.58
CA ASP A 65 -36.59 11.34 12.01
C ASP A 65 -36.46 10.06 12.82
N TYR A 66 -35.24 9.75 13.26
CA TYR A 66 -34.93 8.52 14.00
C TYR A 66 -34.97 8.67 15.52
N LYS A 67 -35.57 9.74 16.07
CA LYS A 67 -35.58 10.03 17.53
C LYS A 67 -36.14 8.88 18.36
N ASP A 68 -37.12 8.16 17.83
CA ASP A 68 -37.81 7.09 18.55
C ASP A 68 -37.05 5.76 18.54
N LEU A 69 -35.98 5.61 17.76
CA LEU A 69 -35.16 4.38 17.75
C LEU A 69 -34.58 4.08 19.14
N ASN A 70 -34.16 5.10 19.89
CA ASN A 70 -33.65 4.91 21.26
C ASN A 70 -34.72 4.36 22.22
N VAL A 71 -36.01 4.64 21.96
CA VAL A 71 -37.11 4.05 22.74
C VAL A 71 -37.27 2.58 22.35
N VAL A 72 -37.22 2.26 21.07
CA VAL A 72 -37.26 0.88 20.56
C VAL A 72 -36.13 0.04 21.14
N ALA A 73 -34.88 0.53 21.13
CA ALA A 73 -33.74 -0.17 21.74
C ALA A 73 -33.97 -0.46 23.22
N ARG A 74 -34.44 0.51 24.00
CA ARG A 74 -34.72 0.31 25.43
C ARG A 74 -35.79 -0.76 25.66
N CYS A 75 -36.85 -0.76 24.87
CA CYS A 75 -37.90 -1.77 24.96
C CYS A 75 -37.39 -3.17 24.60
N ILE A 76 -36.57 -3.29 23.55
CA ILE A 76 -35.95 -4.56 23.16
C ILE A 76 -35.03 -5.07 24.28
N SER A 77 -34.19 -4.22 24.88
CA SER A 77 -33.32 -4.63 25.99
C SER A 77 -34.12 -5.17 27.17
N ARG A 78 -35.27 -4.57 27.50
CA ARG A 78 -36.15 -5.05 28.58
C ARG A 78 -36.78 -6.40 28.26
N LEU A 79 -37.15 -6.66 27.00
CA LEU A 79 -37.64 -7.97 26.57
C LEU A 79 -36.52 -9.02 26.59
N GLN A 80 -35.29 -8.65 26.23
CA GLN A 80 -34.11 -9.51 26.31
C GLN A 80 -33.80 -9.93 27.76
N GLU A 81 -33.95 -9.03 28.74
CA GLU A 81 -33.74 -9.33 30.17
C GLU A 81 -34.66 -10.44 30.69
N VAL A 82 -35.85 -10.60 30.09
CA VAL A 82 -36.82 -11.65 30.45
C VAL A 82 -36.89 -12.78 29.42
N ASN A 83 -35.93 -12.87 28.50
CA ASN A 83 -35.86 -13.87 27.42
C ASN A 83 -37.09 -13.92 26.49
N LYS A 84 -37.81 -12.80 26.32
CA LYS A 84 -38.98 -12.68 25.42
C LYS A 84 -38.65 -11.93 24.12
N PHE A 85 -37.42 -12.07 23.65
CA PHE A 85 -36.98 -11.46 22.40
C PHE A 85 -35.99 -12.35 21.67
N ASP A 86 -36.41 -12.87 20.52
CA ASP A 86 -35.56 -13.61 19.59
C ASP A 86 -35.01 -12.67 18.49
N SER A 87 -33.70 -12.40 18.58
CA SER A 87 -32.96 -11.63 17.59
C SER A 87 -32.97 -12.22 16.18
N ILE A 88 -33.04 -13.55 16.03
CA ILE A 88 -33.04 -14.23 14.74
C ILE A 88 -34.42 -14.09 14.11
N LEU A 89 -35.49 -14.27 14.90
CA LEU A 89 -36.85 -14.06 14.45
C LEU A 89 -37.08 -12.59 14.03
N PHE A 90 -36.62 -11.63 14.84
CA PHE A 90 -36.63 -10.20 14.50
C PHE A 90 -35.91 -9.92 13.17
N LEU A 91 -34.71 -10.49 12.98
CA LEU A 91 -33.95 -10.38 11.75
C LEU A 91 -34.69 -11.00 10.55
N SER A 92 -35.40 -12.11 10.75
CA SER A 92 -36.17 -12.75 9.68
C SER A 92 -37.30 -11.86 9.17
N TYR A 93 -37.99 -11.13 10.06
CA TYR A 93 -39.01 -10.14 9.66
C TYR A 93 -38.41 -8.94 8.92
N ILE A 94 -37.23 -8.49 9.34
CA ILE A 94 -36.51 -7.43 8.62
C ILE A 94 -36.21 -7.84 7.19
N ILE A 95 -35.70 -9.06 7.00
CA ILE A 95 -35.25 -9.55 5.70
C ILE A 95 -36.43 -9.91 4.79
N SER A 96 -37.59 -10.29 5.34
CA SER A 96 -38.80 -10.51 4.55
C SER A 96 -39.33 -9.22 3.92
N GLU A 97 -39.19 -8.08 4.60
CA GLU A 97 -39.69 -6.78 4.12
C GLU A 97 -38.65 -5.95 3.37
N PHE A 98 -37.38 -6.00 3.80
CA PHE A 98 -36.30 -5.20 3.23
C PHE A 98 -35.28 -6.07 2.49
N VAL A 99 -35.07 -5.76 1.20
CA VAL A 99 -34.05 -6.44 0.38
C VAL A 99 -32.63 -6.20 0.91
N THR A 100 -32.34 -4.99 1.39
CA THR A 100 -31.10 -4.63 2.10
C THR A 100 -31.36 -3.49 3.08
N LEU A 101 -30.64 -3.49 4.20
CA LEU A 101 -30.63 -2.37 5.13
C LEU A 101 -29.44 -1.43 4.89
N PRO A 102 -29.62 -0.10 5.08
CA PRO A 102 -28.52 0.85 5.21
C PRO A 102 -27.56 0.46 6.33
N LEU A 103 -26.25 0.60 6.09
CA LEU A 103 -25.21 0.13 7.00
C LEU A 103 -25.28 0.80 8.38
N GLU A 104 -25.77 2.03 8.44
CA GLU A 104 -25.94 2.81 9.66
C GLU A 104 -27.01 2.22 10.56
N ILE A 105 -28.09 1.71 9.96
CA ILE A 105 -29.18 1.03 10.68
C ILE A 105 -28.70 -0.35 11.16
N VAL A 106 -27.99 -1.10 10.32
CA VAL A 106 -27.39 -2.38 10.73
C VAL A 106 -26.40 -2.16 11.88
N TRP A 107 -25.58 -1.11 11.80
CA TRP A 107 -24.63 -0.77 12.85
C TRP A 107 -25.32 -0.33 14.15
N TRP A 108 -26.42 0.40 14.04
CA TRP A 108 -27.24 0.76 15.20
C TRP A 108 -27.85 -0.46 15.89
N LEU A 109 -28.39 -1.41 15.12
CA LEU A 109 -28.88 -2.68 15.65
C LEU A 109 -27.77 -3.45 16.38
N HIS A 110 -26.55 -3.46 15.81
CA HIS A 110 -25.39 -4.09 16.41
C HIS A 110 -24.98 -3.43 17.73
N LYS A 111 -24.90 -2.10 17.78
CA LYS A 111 -24.50 -1.36 18.99
C LYS A 111 -25.50 -1.45 20.14
N ASN A 112 -26.78 -1.63 19.83
CA ASN A 112 -27.84 -1.80 20.82
C ASN A 112 -28.11 -3.27 21.16
N ASN A 113 -27.23 -4.20 20.74
CA ASN A 113 -27.36 -5.64 20.98
C ASN A 113 -28.70 -6.25 20.49
N VAL A 114 -29.33 -5.66 19.47
CA VAL A 114 -30.60 -6.14 18.91
C VAL A 114 -30.33 -7.28 17.92
N VAL A 115 -29.49 -7.01 16.93
CA VAL A 115 -28.99 -7.97 15.94
C VAL A 115 -27.52 -7.69 15.71
N TYR A 116 -26.67 -8.71 15.79
CA TYR A 116 -25.24 -8.54 15.54
C TYR A 116 -24.94 -8.41 14.04
N PHE A 117 -23.97 -7.57 13.69
CA PHE A 117 -23.55 -7.35 12.30
C PHE A 117 -23.21 -8.67 11.57
N ILE A 118 -22.55 -9.60 12.27
CA ILE A 118 -22.22 -10.93 11.75
C ILE A 118 -23.46 -11.75 11.38
N GLN A 119 -24.52 -11.72 12.20
CA GLN A 119 -25.76 -12.45 11.94
C GLN A 119 -26.45 -11.90 10.69
N TYR A 120 -26.50 -10.56 10.56
CA TYR A 120 -27.02 -9.91 9.37
C TYR A 120 -26.23 -10.33 8.11
N CYS A 121 -24.90 -10.32 8.16
CA CYS A 121 -24.06 -10.75 7.03
C CYS A 121 -24.25 -12.24 6.68
N GLU A 122 -24.36 -13.13 7.67
CA GLU A 122 -24.54 -14.57 7.47
C GLU A 122 -25.88 -14.90 6.82
N VAL A 123 -26.98 -14.27 7.26
CA VAL A 123 -28.31 -14.51 6.70
C VAL A 123 -28.43 -13.94 5.29
N MET A 124 -27.87 -12.76 5.07
CA MET A 124 -27.99 -12.07 3.77
C MET A 124 -27.15 -12.74 2.66
N LYS A 125 -26.10 -13.52 2.99
CA LYS A 125 -25.21 -14.20 2.02
C LYS A 125 -24.67 -13.28 0.91
N LEU A 126 -24.67 -11.96 1.13
CA LEU A 126 -24.59 -10.97 0.07
C LEU A 126 -23.16 -10.81 -0.47
N GLN A 127 -23.01 -11.05 -1.78
CA GLN A 127 -21.81 -10.74 -2.55
C GLN A 127 -21.51 -9.23 -2.64
N ASN A 128 -22.49 -8.35 -2.36
CA ASN A 128 -22.41 -6.89 -2.61
C ASN A 128 -22.16 -6.02 -1.36
N VAL A 129 -22.05 -6.60 -0.18
CA VAL A 129 -21.75 -5.85 1.06
C VAL A 129 -20.34 -5.24 1.05
N PRO A 130 -19.28 -5.85 0.50
CA PRO A 130 -17.97 -5.20 0.38
C PRO A 130 -18.07 -3.87 -0.37
N ASP A 131 -18.78 -3.84 -1.50
CA ASP A 131 -18.97 -2.64 -2.32
C ASP A 131 -19.84 -1.59 -1.62
N SER A 132 -20.84 -2.03 -0.87
CA SER A 132 -21.72 -1.14 -0.09
C SER A 132 -20.97 -0.52 1.10
N LEU A 133 -20.15 -1.31 1.79
CA LEU A 133 -19.27 -0.88 2.88
C LEU A 133 -18.18 0.06 2.35
N LEU A 134 -17.62 -0.23 1.17
CA LEU A 134 -16.71 0.67 0.47
C LEU A 134 -17.34 2.00 0.11
N LYS A 135 -18.54 2.00 -0.48
CA LYS A 135 -19.30 3.22 -0.78
C LYS A 135 -19.62 3.99 0.48
N PHE A 136 -19.95 3.31 1.57
CA PHE A 136 -20.20 3.95 2.85
C PHE A 136 -18.93 4.57 3.43
N ILE A 137 -17.81 3.84 3.50
CA ILE A 137 -16.52 4.37 3.99
C ILE A 137 -16.09 5.62 3.20
N LYS A 138 -16.29 5.62 1.88
CA LYS A 138 -16.00 6.76 0.99
C LYS A 138 -17.03 7.91 1.13
N GLY A 139 -18.26 7.61 1.49
CA GLY A 139 -19.36 8.58 1.53
C GLY A 139 -19.34 9.44 2.79
N LYS A 140 -18.99 10.73 2.70
CA LYS A 140 -19.01 11.66 3.84
C LYS A 140 -20.43 12.16 4.17
N LYS A 141 -21.28 11.28 4.72
CA LYS A 141 -22.65 11.66 5.14
C LYS A 141 -22.68 11.99 6.64
N GLN A 142 -23.33 13.08 7.05
CA GLN A 142 -23.48 13.43 8.46
C GLN A 142 -24.97 13.43 8.84
N HIS A 143 -25.28 12.88 10.02
CA HIS A 143 -26.62 12.86 10.61
C HIS A 143 -26.54 12.97 12.13
N ALA A 144 -27.60 13.50 12.75
CA ALA A 144 -27.63 13.80 14.18
C ALA A 144 -27.49 12.55 15.08
N LEU A 145 -28.03 11.41 14.64
CA LEU A 145 -27.97 10.13 15.37
C LEU A 145 -26.86 9.20 14.88
N PHE A 146 -26.43 9.33 13.62
CA PHE A 146 -25.47 8.43 12.99
C PHE A 146 -24.21 9.21 12.61
N ASN A 147 -23.20 9.15 13.48
CA ASN A 147 -21.90 9.74 13.20
C ASN A 147 -21.10 8.81 12.27
N HIS A 148 -21.11 9.11 10.98
CA HIS A 148 -20.42 8.35 9.94
C HIS A 148 -18.97 8.00 10.30
N LYS A 149 -18.19 8.97 10.79
CA LYS A 149 -16.78 8.75 11.18
C LYS A 149 -16.66 7.67 12.26
N VAL A 150 -17.52 7.70 13.27
CA VAL A 150 -17.52 6.71 14.36
C VAL A 150 -17.91 5.33 13.85
N ILE A 151 -18.92 5.27 12.97
CA ILE A 151 -19.38 4.01 12.37
C ILE A 151 -18.24 3.39 11.54
N VAL A 152 -17.56 4.18 10.70
CA VAL A 152 -16.44 3.71 9.89
C VAL A 152 -15.29 3.23 10.76
N GLU A 153 -14.90 3.99 11.79
CA GLU A 153 -13.84 3.60 12.70
C GLU A 153 -14.13 2.28 13.40
N ASP A 154 -15.35 2.12 13.94
CA ASP A 154 -15.68 0.90 14.66
C ASP A 154 -15.85 -0.31 13.72
N LEU A 155 -16.32 -0.12 12.48
CA LEU A 155 -16.35 -1.16 11.46
C LEU A 155 -14.94 -1.61 11.08
N LEU A 156 -14.03 -0.65 10.85
CA LEU A 156 -12.62 -0.96 10.54
C LEU A 156 -11.95 -1.68 11.71
N GLU A 157 -12.22 -1.24 12.94
CA GLU A 157 -11.76 -1.90 14.16
C GLU A 157 -12.21 -3.38 14.21
N GLU A 158 -13.47 -3.63 13.91
CA GLU A 158 -14.05 -4.98 13.91
C GLU A 158 -13.47 -5.87 12.80
N LEU A 159 -13.33 -5.32 11.58
CA LEU A 159 -12.72 -6.03 10.45
C LEU A 159 -11.27 -6.39 10.75
N LEU A 160 -10.47 -5.44 11.24
CA LEU A 160 -9.05 -5.65 11.60
C LEU A 160 -8.89 -6.66 12.74
N ARG A 161 -9.77 -6.60 13.75
CA ARG A 161 -9.80 -7.60 14.83
C ARG A 161 -10.11 -9.00 14.34
N CYS A 162 -10.76 -9.16 13.20
CA CYS A 162 -11.06 -10.45 12.63
C CYS A 162 -9.95 -10.94 11.69
N SER A 163 -9.48 -10.08 10.79
CA SER A 163 -8.54 -10.46 9.73
C SER A 163 -7.07 -10.58 10.20
N CYS A 164 -6.68 -9.81 11.22
CA CYS A 164 -5.27 -9.66 11.61
C CYS A 164 -4.96 -10.25 12.99
N ARG A 165 -5.63 -11.35 13.39
CA ARG A 165 -5.34 -12.03 14.67
C ARG A 165 -4.08 -12.89 14.61
N PRO A 166 -3.27 -12.92 15.68
CA PRO A 166 -2.25 -13.95 15.85
C PRO A 166 -2.91 -15.34 15.95
N ARG A 167 -2.38 -16.33 15.25
CA ARG A 167 -2.93 -17.71 15.18
C ARG A 167 -2.78 -18.54 16.48
N THR A 168 -2.49 -17.92 17.63
CA THR A 168 -2.19 -18.60 18.90
C THR A 168 -3.26 -18.36 19.99
N GLY A 169 -3.75 -19.43 20.63
CA GLY A 169 -4.52 -19.38 21.89
C GLY A 169 -6.06 -19.53 21.80
N ILE A 170 -6.70 -19.43 22.99
CA ILE A 170 -8.14 -19.56 23.33
C ILE A 170 -9.06 -18.66 22.46
N TYR A 171 -8.49 -17.67 21.78
CA TYR A 171 -9.17 -16.73 20.89
C TYR A 171 -9.80 -17.33 19.62
N ARG A 172 -9.55 -18.63 19.34
CA ARG A 172 -10.21 -19.41 18.28
C ARG A 172 -11.69 -19.72 18.55
N LEU A 173 -12.14 -19.63 19.80
CA LEU A 173 -13.41 -20.23 20.25
C LEU A 173 -14.66 -19.36 20.06
N LEU A 174 -14.52 -18.10 19.62
CA LEU A 174 -15.61 -17.11 19.74
C LEU A 174 -16.24 -16.63 18.43
N ARG A 175 -15.76 -17.02 17.24
CA ARG A 175 -16.35 -16.58 15.95
C ARG A 175 -16.29 -17.64 14.85
N SER A 176 -17.28 -17.62 13.95
CA SER A 176 -17.40 -18.53 12.82
C SER A 176 -16.23 -18.35 11.83
N LYS A 177 -15.67 -19.46 11.30
CA LYS A 177 -14.60 -19.42 10.28
C LYS A 177 -15.02 -18.64 9.03
N THR A 178 -16.33 -18.62 8.75
CA THR A 178 -16.96 -17.87 7.66
C THR A 178 -16.75 -16.36 7.81
N TRP A 179 -16.86 -15.82 9.03
CA TRP A 179 -16.67 -14.40 9.29
C TRP A 179 -15.22 -13.93 9.20
N GLU A 180 -14.26 -14.76 9.60
CA GLU A 180 -12.82 -14.45 9.47
C GLU A 180 -12.42 -14.33 8.00
N SER A 181 -12.85 -15.30 7.16
CA SER A 181 -12.63 -15.25 5.71
C SER A 181 -13.28 -13.99 5.13
N TYR A 182 -14.56 -13.78 5.44
CA TYR A 182 -15.32 -12.66 4.94
C TYR A 182 -14.68 -11.30 5.28
N SER A 183 -14.26 -11.10 6.53
CA SER A 183 -13.61 -9.86 6.97
C SER A 183 -12.29 -9.62 6.25
N SER A 184 -11.53 -10.69 6.01
CA SER A 184 -10.26 -10.64 5.28
C SER A 184 -10.46 -10.28 3.81
N ASP A 185 -11.49 -10.84 3.17
CA ASP A 185 -11.83 -10.56 1.76
C ASP A 185 -12.28 -9.10 1.58
N VAL A 186 -13.13 -8.60 2.49
CA VAL A 186 -13.57 -7.20 2.51
C VAL A 186 -12.37 -6.27 2.68
N LEU A 187 -11.51 -6.52 3.67
CA LEU A 187 -10.34 -5.69 3.93
C LEU A 187 -9.34 -5.72 2.76
N SER A 188 -9.15 -6.89 2.14
CA SER A 188 -8.28 -7.02 0.97
C SER A 188 -8.82 -6.20 -0.20
N ASN A 189 -10.13 -6.30 -0.51
CA ASN A 189 -10.74 -5.54 -1.60
C ASN A 189 -10.66 -4.03 -1.35
N ILE A 190 -10.91 -3.58 -0.11
CA ILE A 190 -10.74 -2.17 0.26
C ILE A 190 -9.31 -1.70 0.04
N LEU A 191 -8.35 -2.50 0.47
CA LEU A 191 -6.94 -2.20 0.30
C LEU A 191 -6.54 -2.16 -1.17
N ASP A 192 -6.97 -3.12 -1.98
CA ASP A 192 -6.65 -3.21 -3.41
C ASP A 192 -7.19 -2.01 -4.18
N GLN A 193 -8.45 -1.62 -3.95
CA GLN A 193 -9.02 -0.43 -4.57
C GLN A 193 -8.31 0.85 -4.13
N THR A 194 -7.93 0.94 -2.86
CA THR A 194 -7.22 2.11 -2.33
C THR A 194 -5.83 2.22 -2.95
N LEU A 195 -5.09 1.11 -2.99
CA LEU A 195 -3.76 1.05 -3.59
C LEU A 195 -3.80 1.36 -5.09
N GLN A 196 -4.79 0.85 -5.83
CA GLN A 196 -4.95 1.19 -7.25
C GLN A 196 -5.08 2.69 -7.48
N ILE A 197 -5.81 3.41 -6.63
CA ILE A 197 -5.93 4.86 -6.72
C ILE A 197 -4.62 5.54 -6.31
N LEU A 198 -3.94 5.05 -5.27
CA LEU A 198 -2.65 5.59 -4.81
C LEU A 198 -1.53 5.47 -5.84
N PHE A 199 -1.58 4.46 -6.71
CA PHE A 199 -0.60 4.26 -7.79
C PHE A 199 -0.92 5.06 -9.06
N GLN A 200 -2.07 5.73 -9.11
CA GLN A 200 -2.36 6.69 -10.18
C GLN A 200 -1.63 8.00 -9.85
N ASP A 201 -0.93 8.57 -10.84
CA ASP A 201 -0.22 9.85 -10.72
C ASP A 201 -1.22 11.05 -10.68
N SER A 202 -2.35 10.93 -9.98
CA SER A 202 -3.32 12.01 -9.80
C SER A 202 -2.90 12.94 -8.66
N VAL A 203 -3.17 14.23 -8.85
CA VAL A 203 -2.80 15.31 -7.91
C VAL A 203 -3.83 15.45 -6.78
N GLU A 204 -5.03 14.88 -6.94
CA GLU A 204 -6.09 15.01 -5.96
C GLU A 204 -5.78 14.22 -4.68
N GLU A 205 -6.04 14.84 -3.52
CA GLU A 205 -5.99 14.13 -2.24
C GLU A 205 -7.00 12.99 -2.28
N VAL A 206 -6.49 11.77 -2.22
CA VAL A 206 -7.34 10.59 -2.24
C VAL A 206 -7.88 10.40 -0.83
N ASP A 207 -9.20 10.54 -0.68
CA ASP A 207 -9.93 10.10 0.51
C ASP A 207 -9.72 8.59 0.69
N ASN A 208 -8.66 8.23 1.41
CA ASN A 208 -8.32 6.85 1.72
C ASN A 208 -8.85 6.48 3.11
N PHE A 209 -9.24 5.23 3.31
CA PHE A 209 -9.68 4.76 4.63
C PHE A 209 -8.53 4.75 5.66
N LEU A 210 -7.28 4.93 5.21
CA LEU A 210 -6.11 5.02 6.09
C LEU A 210 -6.15 6.29 6.96
N CYS A 211 -6.90 7.34 6.57
CA CYS A 211 -7.13 8.50 7.42
C CYS A 211 -7.86 8.20 8.75
N TYR A 212 -8.53 7.05 8.85
CA TYR A 212 -9.16 6.59 10.10
C TYR A 212 -8.19 5.80 11.00
N MET A 213 -7.05 5.33 10.48
CA MET A 213 -6.08 4.51 11.24
C MET A 213 -5.49 5.21 12.47
N PRO A 214 -5.18 6.52 12.45
CA PRO A 214 -4.67 7.21 13.63
C PRO A 214 -5.55 7.05 14.87
N ASN A 215 -6.88 7.01 14.71
CA ASN A 215 -7.84 6.88 15.81
C ASN A 215 -7.95 5.43 16.33
N LEU A 216 -7.58 4.45 15.50
CA LEU A 216 -7.58 3.02 15.89
C LEU A 216 -6.36 2.63 16.74
N ASN A 217 -5.31 3.47 16.77
CA ASN A 217 -4.12 3.26 17.60
C ASN A 217 -4.42 3.06 19.09
N GLY A 218 -5.51 3.65 19.60
CA GLY A 218 -5.95 3.49 20.99
C GLY A 218 -6.94 2.34 21.22
N LYS A 219 -7.60 1.85 20.15
CA LYS A 219 -8.67 0.85 20.23
C LYS A 219 -8.19 -0.58 19.92
N LEU A 220 -7.09 -0.71 19.17
CA LEU A 220 -6.55 -2.00 18.73
C LEU A 220 -5.18 -2.30 19.36
N PRO A 221 -4.88 -3.58 19.67
CA PRO A 221 -3.54 -4.00 20.04
C PRO A 221 -2.53 -3.67 18.94
N LYS A 222 -1.35 -3.17 19.34
CA LYS A 222 -0.25 -2.81 18.41
C LYS A 222 0.13 -3.94 17.45
N VAL A 223 0.02 -5.20 17.88
CA VAL A 223 0.32 -6.38 17.05
C VAL A 223 -0.61 -6.48 15.83
N ILE A 224 -1.91 -6.21 16.02
CA ILE A 224 -2.90 -6.25 14.94
C ILE A 224 -2.61 -5.16 13.91
N LEU A 225 -2.36 -3.93 14.38
CA LEU A 225 -2.01 -2.81 13.51
C LEU A 225 -0.69 -3.04 12.78
N LYS A 226 0.35 -3.53 13.48
CA LYS A 226 1.62 -3.89 12.83
C LYS A 226 1.42 -4.94 11.74
N GLN A 227 0.64 -6.00 12.00
CA GLN A 227 0.37 -7.03 11.01
C GLN A 227 -0.38 -6.46 9.80
N PHE A 228 -1.40 -5.63 10.03
CA PHE A 228 -2.12 -4.96 8.96
C PHE A 228 -1.20 -4.08 8.11
N PHE A 229 -0.40 -3.20 8.72
CA PHE A 229 0.51 -2.34 7.98
C PHE A 229 1.66 -3.11 7.30
N LYS A 230 2.09 -4.27 7.83
CA LYS A 230 2.97 -5.18 7.11
C LYS A 230 2.30 -5.69 5.83
N ILE A 231 1.02 -6.08 5.88
CA ILE A 231 0.25 -6.49 4.67
C ILE A 231 0.17 -5.33 3.66
N VAL A 232 -0.15 -4.11 4.13
CA VAL A 232 -0.18 -2.91 3.26
C VAL A 232 1.18 -2.71 2.59
N LEU A 233 2.27 -2.74 3.37
CA LEU A 233 3.64 -2.58 2.88
C LEU A 233 3.99 -3.69 1.86
N THR A 234 3.67 -4.95 2.16
CA THR A 234 3.88 -6.07 1.23
C THR A 234 3.17 -5.83 -0.09
N LYS A 235 1.89 -5.43 -0.09
CA LYS A 235 1.17 -5.14 -1.35
C LYS A 235 1.80 -3.98 -2.13
N ILE A 236 2.32 -2.96 -1.45
CA ILE A 236 3.02 -1.85 -2.09
C ILE A 236 4.33 -2.31 -2.75
N LEU A 237 5.14 -3.08 -2.03
CA LEU A 237 6.42 -3.61 -2.53
C LEU A 237 6.23 -4.62 -3.66
N LEU A 238 5.09 -5.31 -3.71
CA LEU A 238 4.73 -6.28 -4.74
C LEU A 238 3.85 -5.70 -5.86
N HIS A 239 3.64 -4.39 -5.90
CA HIS A 239 2.89 -3.77 -7.00
C HIS A 239 3.77 -3.68 -8.26
N ASP A 240 3.27 -4.20 -9.39
CA ASP A 240 3.95 -4.18 -10.69
C ASP A 240 5.42 -4.67 -10.61
N VAL A 241 5.67 -5.80 -9.93
CA VAL A 241 7.02 -6.33 -9.63
C VAL A 241 7.97 -6.36 -10.83
N ASN A 242 7.44 -6.66 -12.01
CA ASN A 242 8.25 -6.80 -13.23
C ASN A 242 8.65 -5.46 -13.87
N GLU A 243 8.23 -4.33 -13.31
CA GLU A 243 8.45 -3.01 -13.91
C GLU A 243 9.86 -2.48 -13.66
N PHE A 244 10.38 -2.62 -12.43
CA PHE A 244 11.68 -2.10 -12.02
C PHE A 244 12.45 -3.14 -11.22
N ASP A 245 13.50 -3.68 -11.84
CA ASP A 245 14.43 -4.61 -11.21
C ASP A 245 15.52 -3.91 -10.37
N GLU A 246 16.39 -4.71 -9.77
CA GLU A 246 17.51 -4.26 -8.95
C GLU A 246 18.46 -3.31 -9.71
N TYR A 247 18.66 -3.50 -11.01
CA TYR A 247 19.57 -2.66 -11.81
C TYR A 247 18.93 -1.32 -12.20
N SER A 248 17.61 -1.31 -12.37
CA SER A 248 16.80 -0.09 -12.50
C SER A 248 16.96 0.77 -11.25
N ALA A 249 17.06 0.13 -10.08
CA ALA A 249 17.28 0.81 -8.80
C ALA A 249 18.57 1.62 -8.77
N TYR A 250 19.66 1.11 -9.33
CA TYR A 250 20.92 1.87 -9.47
C TYR A 250 20.79 3.05 -10.42
N THR A 251 19.99 2.86 -11.46
CA THR A 251 19.84 3.82 -12.56
C THR A 251 18.98 5.02 -12.14
N TYR A 252 17.91 4.77 -11.40
CA TYR A 252 16.87 5.77 -11.07
C TYR A 252 16.75 6.09 -9.60
N GLN A 253 17.74 5.71 -8.79
CA GLN A 253 17.70 5.87 -7.34
C GLN A 253 17.26 7.27 -6.87
N GLU A 254 17.78 8.31 -7.53
CA GLU A 254 17.50 9.72 -7.23
C GLU A 254 16.02 10.10 -7.44
N LEU A 255 15.31 9.40 -8.32
CA LEU A 255 13.89 9.63 -8.59
C LEU A 255 12.98 9.13 -7.46
N TRP A 256 13.47 8.24 -6.60
CA TRP A 256 12.65 7.53 -5.62
C TRP A 256 12.94 7.95 -4.18
N SER A 257 13.54 9.14 -4.01
CA SER A 257 13.73 9.78 -2.71
C SER A 257 12.42 10.33 -2.13
N SER A 258 12.37 10.60 -0.83
CA SER A 258 11.16 11.11 -0.18
C SER A 258 10.66 12.47 -0.71
N ALA A 259 11.51 13.21 -1.40
CA ALA A 259 11.17 14.48 -2.03
C ALA A 259 10.40 14.29 -3.35
N ASN A 260 10.55 13.15 -4.01
CA ASN A 260 10.02 12.87 -5.34
C ASN A 260 8.86 11.85 -5.33
N ILE A 261 8.59 11.20 -4.19
CA ILE A 261 7.43 10.30 -4.03
C ILE A 261 6.13 11.10 -4.06
N ASN A 262 5.11 10.56 -4.74
CA ASN A 262 3.75 11.12 -4.71
C ASN A 262 3.27 11.33 -3.27
N ARG A 263 2.68 12.50 -2.98
CA ARG A 263 2.25 12.89 -1.64
C ARG A 263 1.31 11.86 -0.99
N ASN A 264 0.35 11.33 -1.73
CA ASN A 264 -0.62 10.36 -1.23
C ASN A 264 0.08 9.08 -0.77
N LEU A 265 1.02 8.56 -1.57
CA LEU A 265 1.83 7.40 -1.18
C LEU A 265 2.73 7.71 0.02
N PHE A 266 3.29 8.92 0.08
CA PHE A 266 4.12 9.33 1.21
C PHE A 266 3.32 9.40 2.52
N VAL A 267 2.07 9.88 2.53
CA VAL A 267 1.19 9.86 3.72
C VAL A 267 1.04 8.42 4.26
N VAL A 268 0.87 7.45 3.36
CA VAL A 268 0.73 6.04 3.74
C VAL A 268 2.01 5.52 4.38
N PHE A 269 3.18 5.83 3.80
CA PHE A 269 4.45 5.48 4.41
C PHE A 269 4.69 6.19 5.76
N GLU A 270 4.24 7.44 5.89
CA GLU A 270 4.31 8.17 7.17
C GLU A 270 3.57 7.40 8.27
N GLU A 271 2.34 6.97 8.01
CA GLU A 271 1.58 6.18 9.00
C GLU A 271 2.26 4.82 9.28
N ILE A 272 2.71 4.10 8.24
CA ILE A 272 3.40 2.81 8.37
C ILE A 272 4.64 2.93 9.28
N PHE A 273 5.56 3.85 8.99
CA PHE A 273 6.87 3.90 9.63
C PHE A 273 6.93 4.78 10.88
N ALA A 274 5.94 5.65 11.12
CA ALA A 274 5.90 6.43 12.36
C ALA A 274 5.67 5.54 13.59
N LYS A 275 4.87 4.47 13.46
CA LYS A 275 4.39 3.70 14.63
C LYS A 275 4.32 2.19 14.48
N HIS A 276 4.31 1.65 13.25
CA HIS A 276 3.87 0.26 13.03
C HIS A 276 4.97 -0.66 12.50
N CYS A 277 5.69 -0.22 11.47
CA CYS A 277 6.73 -0.99 10.82
C CYS A 277 8.10 -0.32 10.93
N SER A 278 9.13 -1.10 10.67
CA SER A 278 10.55 -0.75 10.76
C SER A 278 11.28 -1.12 9.48
N MET A 279 12.57 -0.73 9.40
CA MET A 279 13.45 -1.13 8.29
C MET A 279 13.54 -2.66 8.16
N GLU A 280 13.53 -3.38 9.28
CA GLU A 280 13.58 -4.84 9.31
C GLU A 280 12.36 -5.48 8.65
N ASP A 281 11.19 -4.85 8.78
CA ASP A 281 9.96 -5.35 8.14
C ASP A 281 10.07 -5.24 6.60
N ILE A 282 10.76 -4.21 6.07
CA ILE A 282 11.08 -4.13 4.62
C ILE A 282 11.98 -5.30 4.23
N VAL A 283 13.11 -5.50 4.95
CA VAL A 283 14.06 -6.59 4.66
C VAL A 283 13.37 -7.95 4.71
N THR A 284 12.56 -8.19 5.73
CA THR A 284 11.78 -9.43 5.89
C THR A 284 10.89 -9.68 4.67
N ILE A 285 10.18 -8.65 4.17
CA ILE A 285 9.33 -8.79 2.98
C ILE A 285 10.16 -9.10 1.73
N MET A 286 11.33 -8.48 1.58
CA MET A 286 12.24 -8.77 0.46
C MET A 286 12.70 -10.23 0.50
N GLU A 287 13.07 -10.74 1.68
CA GLU A 287 13.48 -12.13 1.88
C GLU A 287 12.32 -13.12 1.68
N GLU A 288 11.14 -12.84 2.23
CA GLU A 288 9.91 -13.64 2.03
C GLU A 288 9.48 -13.71 0.56
N SER A 289 9.89 -12.74 -0.26
CA SER A 289 9.55 -12.64 -1.68
C SER A 289 10.70 -13.03 -2.62
N ASP A 290 11.81 -13.59 -2.11
CA ASP A 290 13.01 -13.93 -2.89
C ASP A 290 13.57 -12.77 -3.75
N ASP A 291 13.45 -11.53 -3.25
CA ASP A 291 13.76 -10.27 -3.96
C ASP A 291 12.91 -9.99 -5.21
N ASN A 292 11.83 -10.74 -5.41
CA ASN A 292 10.85 -10.47 -6.47
C ASN A 292 9.89 -9.34 -6.03
N ILE A 293 10.45 -8.13 -5.96
CA ILE A 293 9.77 -6.90 -5.53
C ILE A 293 9.95 -5.80 -6.58
N ASN A 294 9.10 -4.79 -6.53
CA ASN A 294 9.30 -3.57 -7.29
C ASN A 294 10.28 -2.65 -6.55
N TRP A 295 11.47 -2.47 -7.11
CA TRP A 295 12.55 -1.72 -6.47
C TRP A 295 12.27 -0.23 -6.34
N LYS A 296 11.38 0.35 -7.16
CA LYS A 296 10.88 1.72 -6.97
C LYS A 296 10.22 1.87 -5.61
N TYR A 297 9.27 1.00 -5.30
CA TYR A 297 8.52 1.08 -4.05
C TYR A 297 9.35 0.63 -2.85
N ALA A 298 10.28 -0.31 -3.03
CA ALA A 298 11.22 -0.69 -1.98
C ALA A 298 12.12 0.49 -1.56
N LEU A 299 12.73 1.20 -2.51
CA LEU A 299 13.58 2.35 -2.21
C LEU A 299 12.78 3.55 -1.70
N ALA A 300 11.58 3.78 -2.24
CA ALA A 300 10.66 4.78 -1.71
C ALA A 300 10.30 4.50 -0.23
N ALA A 301 10.04 3.23 0.11
CA ALA A 301 9.79 2.81 1.49
C ALA A 301 11.02 2.99 2.39
N VAL A 302 12.23 2.69 1.89
CA VAL A 302 13.48 2.93 2.63
C VAL A 302 13.65 4.43 2.91
N SER A 303 13.48 5.28 1.90
CA SER A 303 13.52 6.73 2.04
C SER A 303 12.52 7.26 3.08
N ALA A 304 11.28 6.80 3.00
CA ALA A 304 10.26 7.22 3.95
C ALA A 304 10.55 6.72 5.37
N CYS A 305 11.03 5.49 5.54
CA CYS A 305 11.41 4.95 6.84
C CYS A 305 12.56 5.76 7.47
N VAL A 306 13.61 6.10 6.71
CA VAL A 306 14.74 6.93 7.18
C VAL A 306 14.29 8.34 7.58
N LYS A 307 13.31 8.90 6.88
CA LYS A 307 12.79 10.25 7.15
C LYS A 307 11.84 10.31 8.33
N VAL A 308 10.96 9.31 8.49
CA VAL A 308 9.82 9.35 9.42
C VAL A 308 10.10 8.60 10.72
N SER A 309 10.76 7.44 10.65
CA SER A 309 11.00 6.62 11.84
C SER A 309 12.05 7.27 12.74
N PRO A 310 11.82 7.38 14.07
CA PRO A 310 12.82 7.87 15.01
C PRO A 310 14.15 7.09 14.97
N SER A 311 14.10 5.80 14.67
CA SER A 311 15.28 4.93 14.55
C SER A 311 15.74 4.72 13.10
N GLY A 312 15.02 5.24 12.10
CA GLY A 312 15.21 4.91 10.69
C GLY A 312 16.66 5.11 10.19
N ASN A 313 17.31 6.20 10.59
CA ASN A 313 18.72 6.46 10.28
C ASN A 313 19.67 5.38 10.80
N LYS A 314 19.46 4.92 12.04
CA LYS A 314 20.29 3.91 12.68
C LYS A 314 20.01 2.55 12.03
N ASP A 315 18.73 2.21 11.89
CA ASP A 315 18.29 0.93 11.34
C ASP A 315 18.78 0.75 9.90
N CYS A 316 18.75 1.81 9.08
CA CYS A 316 19.30 1.79 7.72
C CYS A 316 20.81 1.47 7.70
N LYS A 317 21.59 2.08 8.60
CA LYS A 317 23.04 1.81 8.72
C LYS A 317 23.31 0.38 9.22
N ASP A 318 22.52 -0.08 10.17
CA ASP A 318 22.65 -1.42 10.76
C ASP A 318 22.31 -2.50 9.72
N VAL A 319 21.21 -2.33 8.98
CA VAL A 319 20.82 -3.22 7.86
C VAL A 319 21.86 -3.20 6.75
N ALA A 320 22.34 -2.03 6.31
CA ALA A 320 23.40 -1.95 5.30
C ALA A 320 24.69 -2.65 5.76
N SER A 321 25.06 -2.51 7.04
CA SER A 321 26.20 -3.19 7.64
C SER A 321 25.99 -4.71 7.70
N SER A 322 24.77 -5.16 7.98
CA SER A 322 24.39 -6.58 7.96
C SER A 322 24.57 -7.18 6.56
N PHE A 323 24.00 -6.53 5.54
CA PHE A 323 24.14 -6.93 4.14
C PHE A 323 25.60 -6.95 3.67
N LEU A 324 26.40 -5.96 4.09
CA LEU A 324 27.83 -5.93 3.78
C LEU A 324 28.55 -7.14 4.40
N ASN A 325 28.30 -7.41 5.67
CA ASN A 325 28.90 -8.54 6.38
C ASN A 325 28.49 -9.88 5.76
N GLU A 326 27.21 -10.04 5.42
CA GLU A 326 26.68 -11.23 4.76
C GLU A 326 27.35 -11.45 3.39
N SER A 327 27.47 -10.37 2.61
CA SER A 327 28.09 -10.41 1.30
C SER A 327 29.51 -10.94 1.36
N PHE A 328 30.34 -10.39 2.25
CA PHE A 328 31.74 -10.80 2.35
C PHE A 328 31.93 -12.15 3.04
N LYS A 329 31.05 -12.57 3.95
CA LYS A 329 31.13 -13.92 4.54
C LYS A 329 30.74 -15.01 3.54
N GLY A 330 29.71 -14.76 2.72
CA GLY A 330 29.14 -15.76 1.82
C GLY A 330 29.51 -15.59 0.33
N GLY A 331 30.24 -14.54 -0.04
CA GLY A 331 30.46 -14.17 -1.45
C GLY A 331 29.17 -13.80 -2.18
N LYS A 332 28.17 -13.28 -1.46
CA LYS A 332 26.83 -13.00 -2.00
C LYS A 332 26.78 -11.63 -2.67
N LEU A 333 26.78 -11.61 -4.00
CA LEU A 333 26.68 -10.37 -4.79
C LEU A 333 25.42 -9.57 -4.45
N LYS A 334 24.25 -10.22 -4.40
CA LYS A 334 22.97 -9.56 -4.09
C LYS A 334 23.01 -8.79 -2.76
N SER A 335 23.60 -9.35 -1.70
CA SER A 335 23.74 -8.63 -0.43
C SER A 335 24.65 -7.41 -0.55
N PHE A 336 25.71 -7.45 -1.36
CA PHE A 336 26.53 -6.26 -1.63
C PHE A 336 25.72 -5.18 -2.34
N LEU A 337 24.92 -5.59 -3.34
CA LEU A 337 24.09 -4.68 -4.11
C LEU A 337 23.03 -4.00 -3.22
N LYS A 338 22.32 -4.76 -2.39
CA LYS A 338 21.38 -4.23 -1.39
C LYS A 338 22.03 -3.23 -0.45
N CYS A 339 23.23 -3.54 0.05
CA CYS A 339 23.97 -2.64 0.94
C CYS A 339 24.19 -1.26 0.31
N LEU A 340 24.70 -1.24 -0.93
CA LEU A 340 24.94 0.02 -1.66
C LEU A 340 23.64 0.78 -1.92
N LEU A 341 22.57 0.10 -2.32
CA LEU A 341 21.27 0.72 -2.54
C LEU A 341 20.73 1.35 -1.24
N PHE A 342 20.67 0.60 -0.14
CA PHE A 342 20.11 1.08 1.13
C PHE A 342 20.88 2.28 1.68
N ILE A 343 22.22 2.21 1.70
CA ILE A 343 23.01 3.31 2.24
C ILE A 343 22.91 4.56 1.37
N ARG A 344 22.89 4.42 0.04
CA ARG A 344 22.70 5.56 -0.86
C ARG A 344 21.34 6.20 -0.67
N GLN A 345 20.29 5.37 -0.57
CA GLN A 345 18.93 5.84 -0.34
C GLN A 345 18.84 6.63 0.96
N GLY A 346 19.42 6.10 2.04
CA GLY A 346 19.49 6.81 3.31
C GLY A 346 20.27 8.13 3.19
N CYS A 347 21.40 8.14 2.49
CA CYS A 347 22.25 9.33 2.35
C CYS A 347 21.60 10.45 1.51
N MET A 348 20.58 10.12 0.70
CA MET A 348 19.77 11.13 0.00
C MET A 348 18.82 11.88 0.94
N GLU A 349 18.45 11.26 2.07
CA GLU A 349 17.57 11.89 3.04
C GLU A 349 18.36 12.80 3.98
N THR A 350 17.94 14.06 4.07
CA THR A 350 18.61 15.09 4.90
C THR A 350 18.70 14.70 6.39
N THR A 351 17.83 13.81 6.86
CA THR A 351 17.81 13.30 8.23
C THR A 351 19.05 12.48 8.57
N MET A 352 19.68 11.80 7.61
CA MET A 352 20.80 10.88 7.87
C MET A 352 22.08 11.57 8.31
N LYS A 353 22.24 12.87 7.96
CA LYS A 353 23.43 13.71 8.26
C LYS A 353 24.76 13.01 7.93
N LEU A 354 24.75 12.16 6.90
CA LEU A 354 25.88 11.42 6.38
C LEU A 354 25.71 11.37 4.87
N ASP A 355 26.72 11.82 4.12
CA ASP A 355 26.72 11.65 2.68
C ASP A 355 27.37 10.31 2.27
N TYR A 356 27.04 9.86 1.06
CA TYR A 356 27.55 8.60 0.54
C TYR A 356 29.07 8.60 0.37
N GLN A 357 29.67 9.74 0.01
CA GLN A 357 31.12 9.86 -0.19
C GLN A 357 31.87 9.60 1.13
N THR A 358 31.41 10.19 2.22
CA THR A 358 31.96 10.01 3.57
C THR A 358 31.77 8.57 4.03
N TRP A 359 30.56 8.00 3.86
CA TRP A 359 30.32 6.60 4.19
C TRP A 359 31.25 5.66 3.40
N TYR A 360 31.38 5.88 2.09
CA TYR A 360 32.21 5.05 1.22
C TYR A 360 33.69 5.12 1.64
N SER A 361 34.18 6.32 1.96
CA SER A 361 35.55 6.55 2.45
C SER A 361 35.81 5.86 3.79
N LEU A 362 34.87 5.96 4.74
CA LEU A 362 34.97 5.30 6.05
C LEU A 362 34.86 3.78 5.95
N THR A 363 34.15 3.27 4.95
CA THR A 363 33.89 1.83 4.79
C THR A 363 34.97 1.13 3.97
N PHE A 364 35.46 1.74 2.89
CA PHE A 364 36.40 1.12 1.94
C PHE A 364 37.72 1.88 1.77
N GLY A 365 37.85 3.07 2.35
CA GLY A 365 39.04 3.89 2.24
C GLY A 365 40.16 3.53 3.23
N THR A 366 41.24 4.30 3.20
CA THR A 366 42.47 4.04 4.00
C THR A 366 42.25 4.08 5.51
N LYS A 367 41.24 4.83 5.97
CA LYS A 367 40.82 4.90 7.38
C LYS A 367 39.76 3.85 7.75
N SER A 368 39.51 2.89 6.87
CA SER A 368 38.50 1.86 7.09
C SER A 368 38.88 0.91 8.22
N ASN A 369 37.88 0.64 9.07
CA ASN A 369 37.90 -0.40 10.10
C ASN A 369 37.39 -1.76 9.58
N PHE A 370 37.17 -1.89 8.26
CA PHE A 370 36.67 -3.12 7.68
C PHE A 370 37.72 -4.24 7.81
N LYS A 371 37.43 -5.23 8.68
CA LYS A 371 38.36 -6.28 9.11
C LYS A 371 38.97 -7.10 7.96
N ASN A 372 38.31 -7.09 6.80
CA ASN A 372 38.63 -7.92 5.64
C ASN A 372 39.38 -7.15 4.53
N LYS A 373 39.78 -5.90 4.77
CA LYS A 373 40.38 -4.99 3.77
C LYS A 373 41.64 -5.49 3.07
N TYR A 374 42.41 -6.39 3.70
CA TYR A 374 43.63 -6.97 3.11
C TYR A 374 43.45 -8.39 2.56
N ASN A 375 42.23 -8.94 2.58
CA ASN A 375 41.96 -10.23 1.99
C ASN A 375 41.81 -10.08 0.47
N VAL A 376 42.73 -10.68 -0.29
CA VAL A 376 42.77 -10.61 -1.76
C VAL A 376 41.50 -11.15 -2.41
N THR A 377 40.91 -12.23 -1.88
CA THR A 377 39.69 -12.83 -2.44
C THR A 377 38.50 -11.89 -2.27
N PHE A 378 38.33 -11.32 -1.09
CA PHE A 378 37.27 -10.35 -0.83
C PHE A 378 37.46 -9.07 -1.63
N PHE A 379 38.69 -8.60 -1.76
CA PHE A 379 38.98 -7.43 -2.59
C PHE A 379 38.66 -7.70 -4.07
N LYS A 380 39.04 -8.86 -4.61
CA LYS A 380 38.67 -9.27 -5.98
C LYS A 380 37.16 -9.35 -6.18
N PHE A 381 36.43 -9.93 -5.23
CA PHE A 381 34.97 -9.97 -5.24
C PHE A 381 34.36 -8.57 -5.22
N PHE A 382 34.83 -7.69 -4.34
CA PHE A 382 34.41 -6.30 -4.26
C PHE A 382 34.63 -5.55 -5.58
N MET A 383 35.83 -5.63 -6.15
CA MET A 383 36.15 -4.97 -7.42
C MET A 383 35.32 -5.53 -8.58
N SER A 384 35.11 -6.84 -8.64
CA SER A 384 34.25 -7.47 -9.64
C SER A 384 32.81 -6.97 -9.51
N SER A 385 32.29 -6.90 -8.28
CA SER A 385 30.94 -6.43 -7.98
C SER A 385 30.74 -4.97 -8.40
N LEU A 386 31.69 -4.09 -8.05
CA LEU A 386 31.66 -2.69 -8.48
C LEU A 386 31.79 -2.54 -10.00
N THR A 387 32.64 -3.36 -10.64
CA THR A 387 32.82 -3.32 -12.10
C THR A 387 31.54 -3.73 -12.83
N ALA A 388 30.82 -4.73 -12.33
CA ALA A 388 29.54 -5.16 -12.86
C ALA A 388 28.45 -4.08 -12.78
N LEU A 389 28.56 -3.14 -11.84
CA LEU A 389 27.60 -2.04 -11.66
C LEU A 389 27.84 -0.84 -12.59
N ILE A 390 29.04 -0.67 -13.12
CA ILE A 390 29.42 0.52 -13.93
C ILE A 390 28.37 0.90 -14.99
N PRO A 391 27.77 -0.04 -15.76
CA PRO A 391 26.77 0.32 -16.77
C PRO A 391 25.54 1.06 -16.21
N TYR A 392 25.17 0.76 -14.97
CA TYR A 392 23.94 1.25 -14.32
C TYR A 392 24.19 2.45 -13.39
N GLU A 393 25.45 2.79 -13.14
CA GLU A 393 25.82 3.79 -12.15
C GLU A 393 25.64 5.23 -12.66
N SER A 394 25.11 6.08 -11.79
CA SER A 394 25.05 7.52 -12.07
C SER A 394 26.45 8.13 -12.12
N LYS A 395 26.59 9.21 -12.91
CA LYS A 395 27.86 9.96 -13.00
C LYS A 395 28.35 10.44 -11.62
N THR A 396 27.43 10.77 -10.72
CA THR A 396 27.73 11.21 -9.35
C THR A 396 28.45 10.11 -8.57
N TYR A 397 27.92 8.88 -8.61
CA TYR A 397 28.51 7.75 -7.89
C TYR A 397 29.81 7.27 -8.52
N LEU A 398 29.90 7.23 -9.85
CA LEU A 398 31.16 6.92 -10.55
C LEU A 398 32.27 7.92 -10.16
N LYS A 399 31.95 9.21 -10.07
CA LYS A 399 32.91 10.23 -9.64
C LYS A 399 33.40 9.98 -8.23
N ILE A 400 32.49 9.72 -7.28
CA ILE A 400 32.84 9.40 -5.89
C ILE A 400 33.78 8.19 -5.84
N GLN A 401 33.47 7.12 -6.56
CA GLN A 401 34.29 5.89 -6.60
C GLN A 401 35.69 6.13 -7.22
N VAL A 402 35.80 7.02 -8.21
CA VAL A 402 37.09 7.40 -8.82
C VAL A 402 37.92 8.26 -7.88
N ASP A 403 37.31 9.24 -7.24
CA ASP A 403 37.99 10.24 -6.40
C ASP A 403 38.43 9.65 -5.06
N GLN A 404 37.68 8.68 -4.52
CA GLN A 404 38.05 8.02 -3.27
C GLN A 404 39.25 7.08 -3.43
N ALA A 405 40.17 7.16 -2.46
CA ALA A 405 41.24 6.18 -2.34
C ALA A 405 40.67 4.90 -1.73
N LEU A 406 40.95 3.75 -2.34
CA LEU A 406 40.60 2.43 -1.82
C LEU A 406 41.79 1.86 -1.08
N ASP A 407 41.57 1.32 0.12
CA ASP A 407 42.60 0.55 0.82
C ASP A 407 42.63 -0.87 0.21
N ALA A 408 43.77 -1.26 -0.36
CA ALA A 408 43.86 -2.47 -1.16
C ALA A 408 45.09 -3.32 -0.82
N PRO A 409 45.00 -4.66 -0.96
CA PRO A 409 46.17 -5.51 -0.95
C PRO A 409 47.16 -5.10 -2.05
N LEU A 410 48.47 -5.12 -1.77
CA LEU A 410 49.52 -4.70 -2.71
C LEU A 410 49.41 -5.35 -4.11
N LYS A 411 48.95 -6.61 -4.17
CA LYS A 411 48.77 -7.38 -5.42
C LYS A 411 47.53 -6.99 -6.24
N CYS A 412 46.69 -6.09 -5.74
CA CYS A 412 45.41 -5.72 -6.34
C CYS A 412 45.36 -4.28 -6.89
N ASN A 413 46.48 -3.55 -6.85
CA ASN A 413 46.54 -2.17 -7.34
C ASN A 413 46.18 -2.04 -8.83
N SER A 414 46.50 -3.04 -9.66
CA SER A 414 46.08 -3.07 -11.08
C SER A 414 44.57 -3.10 -11.24
N LEU A 415 43.85 -3.89 -10.42
CA LEU A 415 42.39 -3.96 -10.45
C LEU A 415 41.74 -2.61 -10.16
N ILE A 416 42.30 -1.84 -9.22
CA ILE A 416 41.82 -0.48 -8.91
C ILE A 416 42.04 0.42 -10.11
N HIS A 417 43.23 0.37 -10.72
CA HIS A 417 43.55 1.20 -11.88
C HIS A 417 42.59 0.93 -13.04
N ASP A 418 42.36 -0.35 -13.36
CA ASP A 418 41.48 -0.78 -14.45
C ASP A 418 40.03 -0.37 -14.17
N TYR A 419 39.54 -0.60 -12.96
CA TYR A 419 38.22 -0.15 -12.53
C TYR A 419 38.06 1.37 -12.66
N LYS A 420 39.02 2.16 -12.16
CA LYS A 420 38.97 3.62 -12.27
C LYS A 420 39.02 4.08 -13.73
N ARG A 421 39.75 3.39 -14.60
CA ARG A 421 39.74 3.65 -16.05
C ARG A 421 38.35 3.42 -16.64
N LEU A 422 37.69 2.32 -16.31
CA LEU A 422 36.32 2.01 -16.75
C LEU A 422 35.32 3.05 -16.24
N CYS A 423 35.36 3.42 -14.96
CA CYS A 423 34.48 4.46 -14.40
C CYS A 423 34.65 5.82 -15.11
N ARG A 424 35.89 6.21 -15.44
CA ARG A 424 36.17 7.46 -16.18
C ARG A 424 35.62 7.39 -17.61
N SER A 425 35.82 6.27 -18.31
CA SER A 425 35.27 6.04 -19.64
C SER A 425 33.75 6.19 -19.62
N ARG A 426 33.09 5.47 -18.71
CA ARG A 426 31.63 5.53 -18.56
C ARG A 426 31.14 6.93 -18.18
N SER A 427 31.83 7.62 -17.28
CA SER A 427 31.49 9.00 -16.92
C SER A 427 31.58 9.97 -18.10
N GLN A 428 32.49 9.72 -19.05
CA GLN A 428 32.64 10.52 -20.27
C GLN A 428 31.52 10.24 -21.26
N GLU A 429 31.10 8.98 -21.42
CA GLU A 429 29.93 8.58 -22.21
C GLU A 429 28.65 9.27 -21.68
N LEU A 430 28.40 9.16 -20.38
CA LEU A 430 27.23 9.78 -19.73
C LEU A 430 27.26 11.31 -19.82
N LYS A 431 28.44 11.94 -19.89
CA LYS A 431 28.56 13.40 -20.09
C LYS A 431 28.18 13.83 -21.51
N ARG A 432 28.39 12.96 -22.52
CA ARG A 432 28.07 13.24 -23.92
C ARG A 432 26.60 12.98 -24.24
N SER A 433 25.93 12.13 -23.47
CA SER A 433 24.49 11.88 -23.60
C SER A 433 23.69 13.02 -22.96
N PRO A 434 22.60 13.50 -23.59
CA PRO A 434 21.70 14.45 -22.96
C PRO A 434 21.05 13.82 -21.72
N SER A 435 20.67 14.67 -20.78
CA SER A 435 19.86 14.25 -19.63
C SER A 435 18.49 14.88 -19.74
N ILE A 436 17.48 14.14 -19.32
CA ILE A 436 16.10 14.59 -19.25
C ILE A 436 15.68 14.73 -17.78
N PHE A 437 14.72 15.63 -17.52
CA PHE A 437 14.10 15.76 -16.21
C PHE A 437 12.77 15.02 -16.23
N VAL A 438 12.60 14.05 -15.33
CA VAL A 438 11.38 13.25 -15.19
C VAL A 438 11.09 13.10 -13.71
N ASP A 439 9.83 13.29 -13.31
CA ASP A 439 9.34 13.11 -11.93
C ASP A 439 10.24 13.82 -10.89
N GLY A 440 10.67 15.05 -11.19
CA GLY A 440 11.48 15.89 -10.29
C GLY A 440 12.98 15.56 -10.25
N GLY A 441 13.44 14.52 -10.95
CA GLY A 441 14.85 14.13 -10.98
C GLY A 441 15.46 14.09 -12.38
N LYS A 442 16.79 14.03 -12.43
CA LYS A 442 17.57 14.08 -13.67
C LYS A 442 18.03 12.68 -14.07
N VAL A 443 17.72 12.28 -15.30
CA VAL A 443 18.04 10.95 -15.83
C VAL A 443 18.85 11.08 -17.11
N SER A 444 19.89 10.25 -17.25
CA SER A 444 20.64 10.15 -18.52
C SER A 444 19.80 9.47 -19.58
N LEU A 445 19.70 10.05 -20.78
CA LEU A 445 19.00 9.42 -21.89
C LEU A 445 19.63 8.08 -22.27
N LEU A 446 20.97 7.98 -22.20
CA LEU A 446 21.68 6.73 -22.47
C LEU A 446 21.21 5.60 -21.54
N HIS A 447 21.00 5.89 -20.26
CA HIS A 447 20.51 4.90 -19.30
C HIS A 447 19.09 4.41 -19.62
N LEU A 448 18.20 5.34 -19.99
CA LEU A 448 16.82 5.00 -20.37
C LEU A 448 16.77 4.10 -21.60
N ILE A 449 17.64 4.39 -22.57
CA ILE A 449 17.81 3.59 -23.78
C ILE A 449 18.36 2.21 -23.45
N GLU A 450 19.46 2.13 -22.70
CA GLU A 450 20.10 0.87 -22.33
C GLU A 450 19.17 -0.03 -21.52
N GLU A 451 18.35 0.54 -20.64
CA GLU A 451 17.33 -0.21 -19.91
C GLU A 451 16.26 -0.77 -20.85
N SER A 452 15.69 0.06 -21.74
CA SER A 452 14.66 -0.40 -22.67
C SER A 452 15.22 -1.50 -23.60
N VAL A 453 16.50 -1.40 -23.98
CA VAL A 453 17.21 -2.46 -24.72
C VAL A 453 17.41 -3.71 -23.86
N ARG A 454 17.76 -3.59 -22.58
CA ARG A 454 17.88 -4.70 -21.62
C ARG A 454 16.56 -5.47 -21.50
N TYR A 455 15.44 -4.75 -21.39
CA TYR A 455 14.11 -5.35 -21.32
C TYR A 455 13.54 -5.80 -22.66
N LYS A 456 14.13 -5.35 -23.78
CA LYS A 456 13.61 -5.57 -25.13
C LYS A 456 12.18 -5.04 -25.32
N THR A 457 11.82 -4.02 -24.56
CA THR A 457 10.52 -3.31 -24.60
C THR A 457 10.71 -1.90 -24.04
N THR A 458 9.79 -0.99 -24.32
CA THR A 458 9.86 0.40 -23.82
C THR A 458 9.63 0.44 -22.31
N SER A 459 10.63 0.90 -21.54
CA SER A 459 10.50 1.04 -20.08
C SER A 459 9.40 2.05 -19.70
N ARG A 460 8.84 1.96 -18.48
CA ARG A 460 7.77 2.87 -18.02
C ARG A 460 8.20 4.34 -18.11
N ILE A 461 9.43 4.65 -17.72
CA ILE A 461 9.95 6.02 -17.81
C ILE A 461 10.08 6.41 -19.28
N MET A 462 10.63 5.56 -20.14
CA MET A 462 10.69 5.87 -21.58
C MET A 462 9.30 6.11 -22.18
N ARG A 463 8.26 5.34 -21.78
CA ARG A 463 6.87 5.56 -22.20
C ARG A 463 6.36 6.95 -21.84
N LYS A 464 6.58 7.41 -20.61
CA LYS A 464 6.23 8.78 -20.20
C LYS A 464 6.94 9.82 -21.08
N VAL A 465 8.22 9.57 -21.38
CA VAL A 465 9.07 10.53 -22.10
C VAL A 465 8.70 10.62 -23.58
N VAL A 466 8.34 9.52 -24.24
CA VAL A 466 7.89 9.55 -25.64
C VAL A 466 6.47 10.08 -25.82
N GLN A 467 5.66 10.05 -24.75
CA GLN A 467 4.31 10.64 -24.74
C GLN A 467 4.32 12.16 -24.52
N ASP A 468 5.41 12.72 -23.98
CA ASP A 468 5.60 14.16 -23.82
C ASP A 468 6.30 14.73 -25.06
N GLU A 469 5.60 15.54 -25.84
CA GLU A 469 6.13 16.13 -27.09
C GLU A 469 7.43 16.94 -26.87
N ASN A 470 7.56 17.62 -25.72
CA ASN A 470 8.76 18.41 -25.43
C ASN A 470 9.97 17.52 -25.19
N LEU A 471 9.78 16.43 -24.45
CA LEU A 471 10.85 15.49 -24.16
C LEU A 471 11.19 14.63 -25.38
N LEU A 472 10.19 14.24 -26.17
CA LEU A 472 10.37 13.51 -27.42
C LEU A 472 11.29 14.27 -28.40
N GLY A 473 11.14 15.59 -28.51
CA GLY A 473 12.02 16.43 -29.32
C GLY A 473 13.50 16.38 -28.89
N THR A 474 13.78 16.12 -27.61
CA THR A 474 15.14 15.93 -27.08
C THR A 474 15.73 14.56 -27.42
N ILE A 475 14.86 13.55 -27.52
CA ILE A 475 15.24 12.16 -27.78
C ILE A 475 15.50 11.90 -29.27
N LEU A 476 14.62 12.41 -30.13
CA LEU A 476 14.60 12.09 -31.56
C LEU A 476 15.97 12.23 -32.25
N PRO A 477 16.76 13.31 -32.07
CA PRO A 477 18.09 13.44 -32.68
C PRO A 477 19.09 12.35 -32.25
N GLN A 478 18.94 11.79 -31.05
CA GLN A 478 19.84 10.76 -30.55
C GLN A 478 19.47 9.38 -31.07
N ILE A 479 18.18 9.10 -31.27
CA ILE A 479 17.69 7.79 -31.76
C ILE A 479 18.01 7.57 -33.24
N VAL A 480 18.21 8.64 -34.01
CA VAL A 480 18.62 8.56 -35.43
C VAL A 480 20.05 8.03 -35.59
N LYS A 481 20.87 8.03 -34.52
CA LYS A 481 22.25 7.55 -34.55
C LYS A 481 22.33 6.07 -34.95
N LYS A 482 23.15 5.77 -35.97
CA LYS A 482 23.35 4.42 -36.54
C LYS A 482 24.35 3.57 -35.73
N LYS A 483 24.29 3.63 -34.40
CA LYS A 483 25.14 2.81 -33.52
C LYS A 483 24.30 2.22 -32.37
N PRO A 484 24.60 1.00 -31.90
CA PRO A 484 24.04 0.50 -30.65
C PRO A 484 24.39 1.45 -29.47
N PRO A 485 23.51 1.62 -28.47
CA PRO A 485 22.18 1.00 -28.33
C PRO A 485 21.04 1.74 -29.07
N PHE A 486 21.32 2.86 -29.74
CA PHE A 486 20.31 3.74 -30.37
C PHE A 486 19.52 3.07 -31.50
N THR A 487 20.18 2.23 -32.31
CA THR A 487 19.52 1.47 -33.38
C THR A 487 18.49 0.47 -32.84
N THR A 488 18.79 -0.18 -31.72
CA THR A 488 17.91 -1.16 -31.09
C THR A 488 16.68 -0.49 -30.47
N ILE A 489 16.86 0.61 -29.75
CA ILE A 489 15.71 1.34 -29.18
C ILE A 489 14.82 1.94 -30.27
N LYS A 490 15.39 2.40 -31.38
CA LYS A 490 14.61 2.83 -32.55
C LYS A 490 13.66 1.72 -33.03
N GLN A 491 14.17 0.49 -33.16
CA GLN A 491 13.37 -0.65 -33.58
C GLN A 491 12.27 -0.99 -32.57
N ILE A 492 12.58 -0.95 -31.27
CA ILE A 492 11.60 -1.18 -30.20
C ILE A 492 10.47 -0.14 -30.29
N LEU A 493 10.80 1.15 -30.34
CA LEU A 493 9.80 2.23 -30.39
C LEU A 493 8.91 2.19 -31.64
N ILE A 494 9.47 1.83 -32.80
CA ILE A 494 8.68 1.62 -34.02
C ILE A 494 7.76 0.41 -33.87
N SER A 495 8.28 -0.71 -33.36
CA SER A 495 7.50 -1.94 -33.18
C SER A 495 6.34 -1.79 -32.19
N GLU A 496 6.48 -0.91 -31.21
CA GLU A 496 5.46 -0.61 -30.20
C GLU A 496 4.59 0.61 -30.58
N ASN A 497 4.72 1.14 -31.81
CA ASN A 497 3.95 2.27 -32.34
C ASN A 497 4.12 3.60 -31.58
N TYR A 498 5.23 3.81 -30.86
CA TYR A 498 5.55 5.11 -30.25
C TYR A 498 6.18 6.09 -31.25
N LEU A 499 6.76 5.59 -32.34
CA LEU A 499 7.35 6.40 -33.40
C LEU A 499 6.86 5.92 -34.78
N ILE A 500 6.57 6.87 -35.66
CA ILE A 500 6.26 6.60 -37.07
C ILE A 500 7.45 7.03 -37.93
N ASP A 501 7.79 6.27 -38.98
CA ASP A 501 8.92 6.56 -39.87
C ASP A 501 8.93 7.99 -40.45
N ALA A 502 7.74 8.60 -40.59
CA ALA A 502 7.60 9.99 -41.03
C ALA A 502 8.21 11.00 -40.03
N GLN A 503 8.06 10.77 -38.71
CA GLN A 503 8.65 11.62 -37.66
C GLN A 503 10.18 11.50 -37.65
N ILE A 504 10.71 10.32 -37.99
CA ILE A 504 12.14 10.03 -38.02
C ILE A 504 12.79 10.66 -39.26
N SER A 505 12.08 10.67 -40.39
CA SER A 505 12.57 11.21 -41.67
C SER A 505 12.71 12.73 -41.68
N GLN A 506 12.07 13.44 -40.74
CA GLN A 506 12.13 14.90 -40.61
C GLN A 506 13.36 15.39 -39.82
N VAL A 507 14.10 14.49 -39.15
CA VAL A 507 15.27 14.83 -38.32
C VAL A 507 16.54 14.67 -39.16
N GLN A 508 17.18 15.79 -39.52
CA GLN A 508 18.47 15.76 -40.23
C GLN A 508 19.60 15.29 -39.30
N GLU A 509 20.45 14.37 -39.78
CA GLU A 509 21.70 13.99 -39.09
C GLU A 509 22.59 15.24 -38.95
N ASP A 510 23.09 15.52 -37.73
CA ASP A 510 24.09 16.57 -37.53
C ASP A 510 25.41 16.13 -38.21
N PRO A 511 25.87 16.78 -39.30
CA PRO A 511 27.02 16.32 -40.07
C PRO A 511 28.37 16.43 -39.35
N ASN A 512 28.41 17.06 -38.16
CA ASN A 512 29.65 17.44 -37.47
C ASN A 512 30.07 16.51 -36.31
N GLU A 513 29.34 15.41 -36.05
CA GLU A 513 29.76 14.46 -35.01
C GLU A 513 30.93 13.59 -35.53
N LYS A 514 32.17 14.10 -35.35
CA LYS A 514 33.41 13.43 -35.75
C LYS A 514 33.40 11.96 -35.32
N VAL A 515 33.39 11.09 -36.32
CA VAL A 515 33.74 9.67 -36.21
C VAL A 515 35.12 9.58 -35.55
N PHE A 516 35.16 9.12 -34.29
CA PHE A 516 36.42 8.77 -33.64
C PHE A 516 36.56 7.27 -33.53
N ASP A 517 37.79 6.88 -33.87
CA ASP A 517 38.34 5.57 -34.17
C ASP A 517 38.09 4.51 -33.09
N GLU A 518 37.85 3.28 -33.55
CA GLU A 518 37.80 2.07 -32.74
C GLU A 518 39.22 1.66 -32.33
N SER A 519 39.84 2.42 -31.42
CA SER A 519 41.02 1.95 -30.69
C SER A 519 41.19 2.70 -29.37
N LEU A 520 40.68 2.13 -28.26
CA LEU A 520 41.17 2.37 -26.89
C LEU A 520 40.62 1.41 -25.83
#